data_AF-K1ULK2-F1
#
_entry.id   AF-K1ULK2-F1
#
_cell.length_a   1.000
_cell.length_b   1.000
_cell.length_c   1.000
_cell.angle_alpha   90.00
_cell.angle_beta   90.00
_cell.angle_gamma   90.00
#
_symmetry.space_group_name_H-M   'P 1'
#
loop_
_entity.id
_entity.type
_entity.pdbx_description
1 polymer ?
#
loop_
_entity_poly.entity_id
_entity_poly.type
_entity_poly.pdbx_seq_one_letter_code
_entity_poly.pdbx_strand_id
1 'polypeptide(L)'
;MAHIDAGKTTTTERILFYTGVNYRLGETHEGTATMDWMEQEQERGITITSAATTCHWKGVRINIIDTPGHVDFTVEVERSLRVLDGSVTVLCAKGGVEPQTETVWRQADKYHVPRLVYVNKMDMMGADFFNVLKMMDERLKCVAVPIQLPIGKEETSAASSTSSRCVPSCSMTNSARTCAK
;
A
#
# COMPACT_ATOMS: atom_id res chain seq x y z
N MET A 1 -4.78 -0.73 2.01
CA MET A 1 -4.72 -0.45 3.46
C MET A 1 -3.43 0.28 3.81
N ALA A 2 -3.44 1.34 4.61
CA ALA A 2 -2.23 2.02 5.10
C ALA A 2 -2.60 3.11 6.12
N HIS A 3 -1.62 3.61 6.87
CA HIS A 3 -1.73 4.85 7.63
C HIS A 3 -1.77 6.10 6.73
N ILE A 4 -2.03 7.26 7.33
CA ILE A 4 -2.01 8.57 6.66
C ILE A 4 -0.62 8.81 6.04
N ASP A 5 -0.57 9.43 4.86
CA ASP A 5 0.68 9.74 4.13
C ASP A 5 1.57 8.56 3.72
N ALA A 6 1.15 7.30 3.89
CA ALA A 6 1.89 6.15 3.38
C ALA A 6 1.96 6.09 1.84
N GLY A 7 1.09 6.84 1.14
CA GLY A 7 1.04 6.91 -0.32
C GLY A 7 0.11 5.88 -0.97
N LYS A 8 -1.06 5.58 -0.38
CA LYS A 8 -2.07 4.68 -0.97
C LYS A 8 -2.55 5.19 -2.32
N THR A 9 -3.06 6.42 -2.36
CA THR A 9 -3.63 7.06 -3.55
C THR A 9 -2.61 7.13 -4.68
N THR A 10 -1.39 7.61 -4.40
CA THR A 10 -0.29 7.62 -5.37
C THR A 10 0.07 6.23 -5.90
N THR A 11 -0.04 5.19 -5.05
CA THR A 11 0.19 3.80 -5.48
C THR A 11 -0.94 3.32 -6.39
N THR A 12 -2.20 3.61 -6.03
CA THR A 12 -3.39 3.32 -6.84
C THR A 12 -3.29 3.98 -8.22
N GLU A 13 -2.96 5.26 -8.28
CA GLU A 13 -2.79 6.00 -9.54
C GLU A 13 -1.72 5.39 -10.44
N ARG A 14 -0.59 4.97 -9.87
CA ARG A 14 0.46 4.27 -10.63
C ARG A 14 -0.05 2.95 -11.19
N ILE A 15 -0.83 2.17 -10.43
CA ILE A 15 -1.45 0.93 -10.93
C ILE A 15 -2.39 1.24 -12.11
N LEU A 16 -3.21 2.28 -12.00
CA LEU A 16 -4.14 2.68 -13.07
C LEU A 16 -3.42 3.18 -14.32
N PHE A 17 -2.29 3.87 -14.15
CA PHE A 17 -1.43 4.29 -15.27
C PHE A 17 -0.80 3.09 -15.98
N TYR A 18 -0.19 2.16 -15.23
CA TYR A 18 0.46 0.99 -15.84
C TYR A 18 -0.52 0.02 -16.50
N THR A 19 -1.78 -0.01 -16.04
CA THR A 19 -2.84 -0.82 -16.66
C THR A 19 -3.51 -0.13 -17.84
N GLY A 20 -3.11 1.10 -18.18
CA GLY A 20 -3.64 1.86 -19.32
C GLY A 20 -5.05 2.41 -19.12
N VAL A 21 -5.56 2.41 -17.87
CA VAL A 21 -6.86 3.01 -17.54
C VAL A 21 -6.75 4.53 -17.54
N ASN A 22 -5.68 5.06 -16.96
CA ASN A 22 -5.37 6.50 -16.97
C ASN A 22 -4.21 6.79 -17.93
N TYR A 23 -4.41 7.78 -18.81
CA TYR A 23 -3.40 8.19 -19.80
C TYR A 23 -2.46 9.30 -19.30
N ARG A 24 -2.64 9.77 -18.06
CA ARG A 24 -1.80 10.78 -17.41
C ARG A 24 -1.52 10.37 -15.96
N LEU A 25 -0.27 10.50 -15.53
CA LEU A 25 0.10 10.51 -14.12
C LEU A 25 -0.14 11.93 -13.61
N GLY A 26 -1.27 12.15 -12.93
CA GLY A 26 -1.45 13.39 -12.16
C GLY A 26 -0.54 13.32 -10.95
N GLU A 27 0.30 14.33 -10.72
CA GLU A 27 0.88 14.51 -9.40
C GLU A 27 -0.26 14.94 -8.48
N THR A 28 -0.47 14.22 -7.38
CA THR A 28 -1.48 14.50 -6.32
C THR A 28 -1.34 15.89 -5.67
N HIS A 29 -0.42 16.73 -6.15
CA HIS A 29 -0.25 18.12 -5.74
C HIS A 29 -0.93 19.15 -6.66
N GLU A 30 -1.45 18.77 -7.83
CA GLU A 30 -2.08 19.71 -8.78
C GLU A 30 -3.59 19.52 -9.01
N GLY A 31 -4.32 18.79 -8.15
CA GLY A 31 -5.79 18.69 -8.25
C GLY A 31 -6.30 17.98 -9.51
N THR A 32 -5.46 17.18 -10.18
CA THR A 32 -5.82 16.42 -11.39
C THR A 32 -5.96 14.92 -11.16
N ALA A 33 -5.89 14.46 -9.91
CA ALA A 33 -6.16 13.08 -9.54
C ALA A 33 -7.57 12.68 -10.02
N THR A 34 -7.65 11.77 -10.99
CA THR A 34 -8.91 11.38 -11.65
C THR A 34 -9.86 10.63 -10.70
N MET A 35 -9.38 10.30 -9.49
CA MET A 35 -10.08 9.54 -8.47
C MET A 35 -10.67 10.42 -7.36
N ASP A 36 -10.13 11.64 -7.16
CA ASP A 36 -10.62 12.59 -6.15
C ASP A 36 -11.62 13.53 -6.83
N TRP A 37 -12.85 13.05 -7.04
CA TRP A 37 -13.93 13.85 -7.66
C TRP A 37 -14.51 14.89 -6.69
N MET A 38 -14.26 14.75 -5.38
CA MET A 38 -14.72 15.73 -4.39
C MET A 38 -13.69 16.85 -4.19
N GLU A 39 -14.17 18.09 -4.30
CA GLU A 39 -13.38 19.32 -4.04
C GLU A 39 -12.72 19.30 -2.64
N GLN A 40 -13.37 18.69 -1.65
CA GLN A 40 -12.83 18.52 -0.30
C GLN A 40 -11.68 17.50 -0.18
N GLU A 41 -11.61 16.49 -1.06
CA GLU A 41 -10.48 15.55 -1.12
C GLU A 41 -9.25 16.26 -1.69
N GLN A 42 -9.44 17.07 -2.74
CA GLN A 42 -8.38 17.88 -3.35
C GLN A 42 -7.87 18.98 -2.41
N GLU A 43 -8.75 19.67 -1.68
CA GLU A 43 -8.37 20.71 -0.72
C GLU A 43 -7.55 20.17 0.47
N ARG A 44 -7.80 18.92 0.89
CA ARG A 44 -7.19 18.33 2.08
C ARG A 44 -6.07 17.34 1.78
N GLY A 45 -5.90 16.93 0.51
CA GLY A 45 -4.91 15.93 0.10
C GLY A 45 -5.12 14.56 0.74
N ILE A 46 -6.36 14.22 1.10
CA ILE A 46 -6.73 12.93 1.71
C ILE A 46 -7.89 12.30 0.96
N THR A 47 -7.84 10.97 0.80
CA THR A 47 -8.98 10.19 0.31
C THR A 47 -10.04 10.10 1.41
N ILE A 48 -11.25 10.58 1.13
CA ILE A 48 -12.40 10.65 2.05
C ILE A 48 -13.41 9.56 1.70
N THR A 49 -13.69 9.34 0.42
CA THR A 49 -14.63 8.33 -0.07
C THR A 49 -13.95 7.19 -0.81
N SER A 50 -14.47 5.98 -0.58
CA SER A 50 -13.94 4.79 -1.25
C SER A 50 -14.37 4.73 -2.73
N ALA A 51 -13.41 4.83 -3.65
CA ALA A 51 -13.65 4.69 -5.09
C ALA A 51 -13.30 3.27 -5.57
N ALA A 52 -14.18 2.69 -6.40
CA ALA A 52 -13.97 1.37 -6.99
C ALA A 52 -13.64 1.47 -8.49
N THR A 53 -12.48 0.96 -8.90
CA THR A 53 -12.02 1.02 -10.30
C THR A 53 -11.64 -0.36 -10.81
N THR A 54 -12.11 -0.69 -12.01
CA THR A 54 -11.72 -1.93 -12.71
C THR A 54 -10.55 -1.65 -13.64
N CYS A 55 -9.52 -2.49 -13.58
CA CYS A 55 -8.39 -2.48 -14.51
C CYS A 55 -8.05 -3.90 -14.98
N HIS A 56 -7.27 -4.01 -16.05
CA HIS A 56 -6.84 -5.30 -16.61
C HIS A 56 -5.32 -5.37 -16.65
N TRP A 57 -4.76 -6.48 -16.16
CA TRP A 57 -3.32 -6.74 -16.19
C TRP A 57 -3.04 -8.18 -16.59
N LYS A 58 -2.28 -8.37 -17.69
CA LYS A 58 -1.89 -9.70 -18.19
C LYS A 58 -3.04 -10.70 -18.31
N GLY A 59 -4.20 -10.25 -18.81
CA GLY A 59 -5.40 -11.09 -18.97
C GLY A 59 -6.20 -11.34 -17.69
N VAL A 60 -5.79 -10.77 -16.55
CA VAL A 60 -6.52 -10.81 -15.28
C VAL A 60 -7.27 -9.50 -15.07
N ARG A 61 -8.54 -9.59 -14.66
CA ARG A 61 -9.34 -8.44 -14.23
C ARG A 61 -9.07 -8.17 -12.75
N ILE A 62 -8.71 -6.94 -12.42
CA ILE A 62 -8.43 -6.49 -11.05
C ILE A 62 -9.42 -5.37 -10.72
N ASN A 63 -10.17 -5.53 -9.62
CA ASN A 63 -11.04 -4.48 -9.08
C ASN A 63 -10.35 -3.89 -7.85
N ILE A 64 -10.04 -2.60 -7.91
CA ILE A 64 -9.37 -1.87 -6.84
C ILE A 64 -10.42 -1.10 -6.06
N ILE A 65 -10.42 -1.24 -4.74
CA ILE A 65 -11.15 -0.36 -3.83
C ILE A 65 -10.09 0.49 -3.13
N ASP A 66 -10.05 1.79 -3.46
CA ASP A 66 -9.21 2.70 -2.70
C ASP A 66 -9.93 3.05 -1.40
N THR A 67 -9.28 2.81 -0.26
CA THR A 67 -9.89 2.97 1.06
C THR A 67 -9.34 4.23 1.73
N PRO A 68 -10.19 5.05 2.37
CA PRO A 68 -9.73 6.23 3.09
C PRO A 68 -8.68 5.87 4.14
N GLY A 69 -7.66 6.72 4.22
CA GLY A 69 -6.47 6.48 5.04
C GLY A 69 -6.52 7.05 6.44
N HIS A 70 -7.55 7.82 6.76
CA HIS A 70 -7.67 8.53 8.02
C HIS A 70 -8.41 7.69 9.08
N VAL A 71 -8.08 7.92 10.36
CA VAL A 71 -8.67 7.18 11.49
C VAL A 71 -10.18 7.38 11.60
N ASP A 72 -10.69 8.52 11.11
CA ASP A 72 -12.12 8.85 11.17
C ASP A 72 -12.97 8.00 10.20
N PHE A 73 -12.36 7.26 9.26
CA PHE A 73 -13.08 6.44 8.28
C PHE A 73 -12.93 4.93 8.50
N THR A 74 -12.67 4.50 9.75
CA THR A 74 -12.52 3.09 10.12
C THR A 74 -13.71 2.20 9.74
N VAL A 75 -14.93 2.75 9.71
CA VAL A 75 -16.15 2.02 9.30
C VAL A 75 -16.11 1.67 7.80
N GLU A 76 -15.60 2.57 6.95
CA GLU A 76 -15.48 2.31 5.51
C GLU A 76 -14.40 1.27 5.20
N VAL A 77 -13.28 1.35 5.93
CA VAL A 77 -12.21 0.35 5.85
C VAL A 77 -12.75 -1.04 6.23
N GLU A 78 -13.51 -1.15 7.33
CA GLU A 78 -14.09 -2.44 7.74
C GLU A 78 -15.09 -2.98 6.71
N ARG A 79 -15.92 -2.11 6.12
CA ARG A 79 -16.86 -2.50 5.04
C ARG A 79 -16.12 -3.01 3.81
N SER A 80 -15.04 -2.35 3.41
CA SER A 80 -14.23 -2.75 2.26
C SER A 80 -13.56 -4.11 2.50
N LEU A 81 -13.01 -4.35 3.70
CA LEU A 81 -12.37 -5.62 4.03
C LEU A 81 -13.30 -6.84 3.99
N ARG A 82 -14.62 -6.65 4.11
CA ARG A 82 -15.60 -7.74 4.01
C ARG A 82 -15.84 -8.25 2.59
N VAL A 83 -15.57 -7.42 1.59
CA VAL A 83 -15.86 -7.72 0.18
C VAL A 83 -14.60 -7.98 -0.64
N LEU A 84 -13.42 -7.69 -0.08
CA LEU A 84 -12.15 -7.86 -0.77
C LEU A 84 -11.64 -9.30 -0.65
N ASP A 85 -11.23 -9.87 -1.78
CA ASP A 85 -10.55 -11.18 -1.84
C ASP A 85 -9.11 -11.13 -1.30
N GLY A 86 -8.54 -9.93 -1.20
CA GLY A 86 -7.19 -9.68 -0.72
C GLY A 86 -6.90 -8.19 -0.61
N SER A 87 -5.83 -7.84 0.10
CA SER A 87 -5.45 -6.44 0.27
C SER A 87 -3.95 -6.19 0.19
N VAL A 88 -3.58 -5.03 -0.32
CA VAL A 88 -2.21 -4.52 -0.28
C VAL A 88 -2.08 -3.53 0.87
N THR A 89 -1.16 -3.82 1.80
CA THR A 89 -0.82 -2.96 2.92
C THR A 89 0.41 -2.12 2.55
N VAL A 90 0.24 -0.81 2.47
CA VAL A 90 1.33 0.13 2.18
C VAL A 90 1.92 0.62 3.49
N LEU A 91 3.24 0.48 3.67
CA LEU A 91 3.98 0.98 4.83
C LEU A 91 5.03 1.99 4.40
N CYS A 92 5.28 3.00 5.21
CA CYS A 92 6.37 3.95 4.98
C CYS A 92 7.68 3.36 5.49
N ALA A 93 8.76 3.37 4.70
CA ALA A 93 10.06 2.85 5.10
C ALA A 93 10.67 3.56 6.32
N LYS A 94 10.33 4.83 6.52
CA LYS A 94 10.76 5.64 7.67
C LYS A 94 9.90 5.42 8.91
N GLY A 95 8.57 5.41 8.74
CA GLY A 95 7.61 5.29 9.85
C GLY A 95 7.35 3.85 10.30
N GLY A 96 7.55 2.88 9.40
CA GLY A 96 7.31 1.46 9.65
C GLY A 96 5.85 1.16 10.02
N VAL A 97 5.67 0.42 11.12
CA VAL A 97 4.35 0.01 11.61
C VAL A 97 3.84 0.98 12.66
N GLU A 98 2.89 1.82 12.25
CA GLU A 98 2.22 2.79 13.13
C GLU A 98 1.01 2.19 13.85
N PRO A 99 0.57 2.76 14.99
CA PRO A 99 -0.61 2.27 15.73
C PRO A 99 -1.88 2.16 14.88
N GLN A 100 -2.08 3.08 13.93
CA GLN A 100 -3.20 3.02 12.99
C GLN A 100 -3.12 1.79 12.06
N THR A 101 -1.91 1.44 11.63
CA THR A 101 -1.67 0.24 10.81
C THR A 101 -2.06 -1.00 11.60
N GLU A 102 -1.75 -1.08 12.89
CA GLU A 102 -2.12 -2.21 13.76
C GLU A 102 -3.64 -2.38 13.85
N THR A 103 -4.40 -1.29 14.02
CA THR A 103 -5.86 -1.32 14.09
C THR A 103 -6.47 -1.89 12.81
N VAL A 104 -6.04 -1.38 11.65
CA VAL A 104 -6.54 -1.81 10.34
C VAL A 104 -6.07 -3.22 10.00
N TRP A 105 -4.88 -3.62 10.47
CA TRP A 105 -4.37 -4.98 10.34
C TRP A 105 -5.23 -6.00 11.11
N ARG A 106 -5.60 -5.68 12.36
CA ARG A 106 -6.50 -6.53 13.17
C ARG A 106 -7.90 -6.66 12.56
N GLN A 107 -8.40 -5.60 11.92
CA GLN A 107 -9.66 -5.68 11.17
C GLN A 107 -9.55 -6.67 10.00
N ALA A 108 -8.44 -6.66 9.26
CA ALA A 108 -8.21 -7.61 8.18
C ALA A 108 -7.99 -9.05 8.69
N ASP A 109 -7.39 -9.23 9.87
CA ASP A 109 -7.29 -10.54 10.54
C ASP A 109 -8.68 -11.13 10.82
N LYS A 110 -9.61 -10.31 11.34
CA LYS A 110 -10.99 -10.73 11.66
C LYS A 110 -11.73 -11.30 10.44
N TYR A 111 -11.50 -10.73 9.26
CA TYR A 111 -12.11 -11.18 8.00
C TYR A 111 -11.23 -12.15 7.21
N HIS A 112 -10.10 -12.60 7.77
CA HIS A 112 -9.16 -13.53 7.15
C HIS A 112 -8.69 -13.08 5.76
N VAL A 113 -8.55 -11.77 5.53
CA VAL A 113 -8.17 -11.22 4.23
C VAL A 113 -6.68 -11.49 3.97
N PRO A 114 -6.32 -12.20 2.88
CA PRO A 114 -4.94 -12.39 2.44
C PRO A 114 -4.26 -11.06 2.15
N ARG A 115 -3.02 -10.89 2.58
CA ARG A 115 -2.31 -9.60 2.53
C ARG A 115 -0.95 -9.67 1.87
N LEU A 116 -0.68 -8.68 1.04
CA LEU A 116 0.64 -8.32 0.53
C LEU A 116 1.10 -7.04 1.20
N VAL A 117 2.37 -6.92 1.52
CA VAL A 117 2.94 -5.68 2.08
C VAL A 117 3.85 -5.03 1.07
N TYR A 118 3.64 -3.73 0.86
CA TYR A 118 4.43 -2.85 0.00
C TYR A 118 5.09 -1.78 0.87
N VAL A 119 6.42 -1.82 0.97
CA VAL A 119 7.19 -0.81 1.68
C VAL A 119 7.53 0.33 0.71
N ASN A 120 6.93 1.48 0.94
CA ASN A 120 7.03 2.69 0.12
C ASN A 120 7.98 3.72 0.74
N LYS A 121 8.34 4.76 -0.02
CA LYS A 121 9.22 5.87 0.41
C LYS A 121 10.64 5.41 0.82
N MET A 122 11.19 4.42 0.11
CA MET A 122 12.55 3.90 0.31
C MET A 122 13.65 4.90 -0.10
N ASP A 123 13.28 5.97 -0.78
CA ASP A 123 14.11 7.08 -1.23
C ASP A 123 14.32 8.17 -0.16
N MET A 124 13.55 8.14 0.92
CA MET A 124 13.63 9.16 1.98
C MET A 124 14.79 8.93 2.95
N MET A 125 15.33 10.02 3.50
CA MET A 125 16.26 9.95 4.62
C MET A 125 15.63 9.31 5.87
N GLY A 126 16.33 8.34 6.45
CA GLY A 126 15.88 7.45 7.50
C GLY A 126 15.11 6.21 7.02
N ALA A 127 15.17 5.85 5.73
CA ALA A 127 14.46 4.67 5.23
C ALA A 127 15.17 3.37 5.64
N ASP A 128 14.50 2.51 6.42
CA ASP A 128 15.06 1.22 6.83
C ASP A 128 14.06 0.07 6.66
N PHE A 129 14.22 -0.65 5.55
CA PHE A 129 13.42 -1.83 5.22
C PHE A 129 13.50 -2.95 6.27
N PHE A 130 14.68 -3.21 6.83
CA PHE A 130 14.85 -4.28 7.82
C PHE A 130 14.21 -3.91 9.15
N ASN A 131 14.23 -2.61 9.50
CA ASN A 131 13.48 -2.12 10.65
C ASN A 131 11.96 -2.32 10.45
N VAL A 132 11.43 -2.04 9.25
CA VAL A 132 10.00 -2.31 8.96
C VAL A 132 9.68 -3.79 9.14
N LEU A 133 10.50 -4.71 8.61
CA LEU A 133 10.32 -6.15 8.80
C LEU A 133 10.31 -6.55 10.28
N LYS A 134 11.24 -6.00 11.07
CA LYS A 134 11.28 -6.23 12.52
C LYS A 134 10.03 -5.72 13.22
N MET A 135 9.57 -4.51 12.89
CA MET A 135 8.34 -3.94 13.44
C MET A 135 7.10 -4.76 13.07
N MET A 136 7.05 -5.35 11.86
CA MET A 136 5.97 -6.24 11.47
C MET A 136 5.90 -7.50 12.33
N ASP A 137 7.04 -8.10 12.66
CA ASP A 137 7.09 -9.24 13.58
C ASP A 137 6.72 -8.82 15.00
N GLU A 138 7.29 -7.73 15.50
CA GLU A 138 7.11 -7.29 16.90
C GLU A 138 5.69 -6.77 17.19
N ARG A 139 5.12 -5.98 16.27
CA ARG A 139 3.83 -5.29 16.48
C ARG A 139 2.64 -5.99 15.86
N LEU A 140 2.77 -6.47 14.62
CA LEU A 140 1.68 -7.15 13.92
C LEU A 140 1.64 -8.66 14.22
N LYS A 141 2.68 -9.21 14.86
CA LYS A 141 2.82 -10.65 15.15
C LYS A 141 2.63 -11.51 13.90
N CYS A 142 3.06 -10.99 12.75
CA CYS A 142 2.89 -11.64 11.46
C CYS A 142 4.23 -12.16 10.92
N VAL A 143 4.19 -13.29 10.21
CA VAL A 143 5.37 -13.85 9.54
C VAL A 143 5.55 -13.13 8.20
N ALA A 144 6.41 -12.12 8.19
CA ALA A 144 6.78 -11.39 6.97
C ALA A 144 7.80 -12.18 6.15
N VAL A 145 7.45 -12.52 4.90
CA VAL A 145 8.37 -13.19 3.96
C VAL A 145 8.77 -12.20 2.85
N PRO A 146 9.99 -11.61 2.91
CA PRO A 146 10.44 -10.69 1.87
C PRO A 146 10.68 -11.44 0.56
N ILE A 147 9.99 -11.05 -0.51
CA ILE A 147 10.19 -11.60 -1.87
C ILE A 147 11.20 -10.75 -2.65
N GLN A 148 11.37 -9.49 -2.24
CA GLN A 148 12.29 -8.54 -2.85
C GLN A 148 13.05 -7.78 -1.76
N LEU A 149 14.32 -7.51 -2.03
CA LEU A 149 15.21 -6.75 -1.16
C LEU A 149 15.61 -5.44 -1.86
N PRO A 150 15.58 -4.30 -1.14
CA PRO A 150 16.06 -3.05 -1.69
C PRO A 150 17.58 -3.11 -1.90
N ILE A 151 18.04 -2.57 -3.03
CA ILE A 151 19.46 -2.42 -3.35
C ILE A 151 19.85 -0.96 -3.07
N GLY A 152 20.70 -0.76 -2.05
CA GLY A 152 21.16 0.56 -1.59
C GLY A 152 20.43 1.07 -0.34
N LYS A 153 21.17 1.79 0.53
CA LYS A 153 20.67 2.60 1.65
C LYS A 153 21.20 4.01 1.40
N GLU A 154 20.32 4.99 1.14
CA GLU A 154 20.57 6.44 1.02
C GLU A 154 21.82 6.93 0.25
N GLU A 155 21.60 7.81 -0.73
CA GLU A 155 22.57 8.43 -1.68
C GLU A 155 23.50 7.50 -2.47
N THR A 156 23.53 6.20 -2.18
CA THR A 156 24.12 5.14 -3.02
C THR A 156 23.06 4.17 -3.53
N SER A 157 21.89 4.69 -3.92
CA SER A 157 21.11 4.03 -4.96
C SER A 157 21.86 4.20 -6.29
N ALA A 158 22.93 3.42 -6.46
CA ALA A 158 23.70 3.36 -7.68
C ALA A 158 22.81 2.77 -8.78
N ALA A 159 22.04 3.62 -9.43
CA ALA A 159 21.64 3.44 -10.82
C ALA A 159 22.87 3.64 -11.71
N SER A 160 23.94 2.88 -11.48
CA SER A 160 25.07 2.81 -12.41
C SER A 160 24.71 1.81 -13.50
N SER A 161 24.21 2.35 -14.61
CA SER A 161 24.38 1.82 -15.97
C SER A 161 24.28 0.30 -16.12
N THR A 162 23.11 -0.29 -15.85
CA THR A 162 22.67 -1.46 -16.60
C THR A 162 21.14 -1.46 -16.64
N SER A 163 20.61 -1.59 -17.84
CA SER A 163 19.19 -1.64 -18.14
C SER A 163 18.48 -2.78 -17.38
N SER A 164 17.91 -2.50 -16.21
CA SER A 164 16.89 -3.36 -15.59
C SER A 164 16.16 -2.64 -14.46
N ARG A 165 14.95 -2.17 -14.79
CA ARG A 165 13.78 -1.92 -13.94
C ARG A 165 14.04 -1.98 -12.42
N CYS A 166 13.99 -0.83 -11.73
CA CYS A 166 13.58 -0.81 -10.33
C CYS A 166 12.18 -1.43 -10.25
N VAL A 167 12.08 -2.65 -9.70
CA VAL A 167 10.80 -3.30 -9.45
C VAL A 167 10.45 -3.12 -7.96
N PRO A 168 9.23 -2.65 -7.63
CA PRO A 168 8.82 -2.36 -6.26
C PRO A 168 8.65 -3.62 -5.40
N SER A 169 9.19 -3.56 -4.18
CA SER A 169 9.28 -4.66 -3.22
C SER A 169 7.94 -5.08 -2.62
N CYS A 170 7.49 -6.29 -2.94
CA CYS A 170 6.29 -6.91 -2.40
C CYS A 170 6.69 -8.07 -1.48
N SER A 171 6.24 -8.11 -0.23
CA SER A 171 6.38 -9.28 0.65
C SER A 171 5.04 -9.98 0.82
N MET A 172 5.03 -11.31 0.68
CA MET A 172 3.83 -12.14 0.90
C MET A 172 3.79 -12.52 2.38
N THR A 173 2.71 -12.16 3.09
CA THR A 173 2.44 -12.71 4.42
C THR A 173 1.42 -13.83 4.26
N ASN A 174 1.85 -15.08 4.42
CA ASN A 174 0.95 -16.23 4.46
C ASN A 174 0.46 -16.39 5.91
N SER A 175 -0.78 -16.00 6.19
CA SER A 175 -1.45 -16.34 7.46
C SER A 175 -1.78 -17.82 7.45
N ALA A 176 -0.80 -18.66 7.81
CA ALA A 176 -0.94 -20.11 7.88
C ALA A 176 -0.51 -20.63 9.26
N ARG A 177 -1.09 -20.08 10.33
CA ARG A 177 -0.96 -20.61 11.70
C ARG A 177 -2.33 -20.82 12.35
N THR A 178 -3.14 -21.70 11.78
CA THR A 178 -4.35 -22.25 12.45
C THR A 178 -4.70 -23.68 12.04
N CYS A 179 -3.76 -24.45 11.48
CA CYS A 179 -3.95 -25.88 11.21
C CYS A 179 -2.72 -26.70 11.63
N ALA A 180 -2.35 -26.64 12.91
CA ALA A 180 -1.54 -27.66 13.60
C ALA A 180 -1.38 -27.26 15.08
N LYS A 181 -2.40 -27.55 15.88
CA LYS A 181 -2.32 -28.06 17.27
C LYS A 181 -3.73 -28.32 17.79
#